data_AF-A0A1I5S9Q9-F1
#
_entry.id   AF-A0A1I5S9Q9-F1
#
_cell.length_a   1.000
_cell.length_b   1.000
_cell.length_c   1.000
_cell.angle_alpha   90.00
_cell.angle_beta   90.00
_cell.angle_gamma   90.00
#
_symmetry.space_group_name_H-M   'P 1'
#
loop_
_entity.id
_entity.type
_entity.pdbx_description
1 polymer ?
#
loop_
_entity_poly.entity_id
_entity_poly.type
_entity_poly.pdbx_seq_one_letter_code
_entity_poly.pdbx_strand_id
1 'polypeptide(L)'
;MRLTTVITPGGTRVGVLDGDVVRLLDPGAALLDVVQGGQETLDDVARRVRSGDTVPVAEASFGPLSQPPTVRDFLTYEKHIDALAGGVPDE
;
A
#
# COMPACT_ATOMS: atom_id res chain seq x y z
N MET A 1 2.05 -4.66 -11.04
CA MET A 1 1.84 -5.30 -9.72
C MET A 1 1.19 -4.29 -8.79
N ARG A 2 0.28 -4.70 -7.90
CA ARG A 2 -0.33 -3.84 -6.87
C ARG A 2 -0.04 -4.45 -5.51
N LEU A 3 0.59 -3.69 -4.62
CA LEU A 3 0.97 -4.14 -3.29
C LEU A 3 0.04 -3.58 -2.23
N THR A 4 -0.11 -4.29 -1.12
CA THR A 4 -0.93 -3.89 0.03
C THR A 4 -0.38 -4.48 1.32
N THR A 5 -0.93 -4.04 2.45
CA THR A 5 -0.68 -4.62 3.77
C THR A 5 -1.97 -5.24 4.28
N VAL A 6 -1.93 -6.52 4.61
CA VAL A 6 -3.07 -7.28 5.15
C VAL A 6 -2.82 -7.56 6.62
N ILE A 7 -3.82 -7.28 7.45
CA ILE A 7 -3.84 -7.63 8.87
C ILE A 7 -4.29 -9.08 8.97
N THR A 8 -3.44 -9.92 9.55
CA THR A 8 -3.75 -11.33 9.84
C THR A 8 -3.69 -11.59 11.35
N PRO A 9 -4.22 -12.72 11.85
CA PRO A 9 -4.09 -13.08 13.27
C PRO A 9 -2.63 -13.16 13.75
N GLY A 10 -1.69 -13.48 12.86
CA GLY A 10 -0.25 -13.55 13.13
C GLY A 10 0.51 -12.22 12.98
N GLY A 11 -0.21 -11.12 12.76
CA GLY A 11 0.37 -9.80 12.49
C GLY A 11 0.16 -9.33 11.05
N THR A 12 0.78 -8.22 10.68
CA THR A 12 0.69 -7.66 9.33
C THR A 12 1.57 -8.45 8.35
N ARG A 13 1.05 -8.68 7.14
CA ARG A 13 1.77 -9.30 6.03
C ARG A 13 1.65 -8.44 4.79
N VAL A 14 2.70 -8.42 3.97
CA VAL A 14 2.63 -7.82 2.63
C VAL A 14 1.79 -8.73 1.74
N GLY A 15 0.94 -8.12 0.92
CA GLY A 15 0.10 -8.79 -0.04
C GLY A 15 0.26 -8.22 -1.44
N VAL A 16 0.07 -9.06 -2.45
CA VAL A 16 -0.06 -8.68 -3.87
C VAL A 16 -1.50 -8.92 -4.29
N LEU A 17 -2.16 -7.88 -4.77
CA LEU A 17 -3.51 -8.00 -5.34
C LEU A 17 -3.43 -8.69 -6.71
N ASP A 18 -4.17 -9.78 -6.86
CA ASP A 18 -4.29 -10.59 -8.07
C ASP A 18 -5.76 -10.93 -8.31
N GLY A 19 -6.43 -10.15 -9.16
CA GLY A 19 -7.88 -10.27 -9.38
C GLY A 19 -8.68 -9.96 -8.11
N ASP A 20 -9.42 -10.95 -7.63
CA ASP A 20 -10.28 -10.92 -6.44
C ASP A 20 -9.63 -11.55 -5.20
N VAL A 21 -8.35 -11.90 -5.29
CA VAL A 21 -7.56 -12.41 -4.16
C VAL A 21 -6.33 -11.55 -3.88
N VAL A 22 -5.89 -11.56 -2.63
CA VAL A 22 -4.60 -11.04 -2.19
C VAL A 22 -3.68 -12.21 -1.90
N ARG A 23 -2.58 -12.33 -2.63
CA ARG A 23 -1.53 -13.31 -2.38
C ARG A 23 -0.55 -12.78 -1.34
N LEU A 24 -0.38 -13.47 -0.24
CA LEU A 24 0.43 -13.04 0.89
C LEU A 24 1.87 -13.53 0.77
N LEU A 25 2.81 -12.65 1.08
CA LEU A 25 4.20 -13.04 1.32
C LEU A 25 4.32 -13.68 2.70
N ASP A 26 5.41 -14.41 2.93
CA ASP A 26 5.75 -14.91 4.27
C ASP A 26 5.77 -13.76 5.31
N PRO A 27 5.45 -14.04 6.59
CA PRO A 27 5.58 -13.06 7.65
C PRO A 27 7.00 -12.48 7.76
N GLY A 28 7.12 -11.26 8.25
CA GLY A 28 8.41 -10.64 8.61
C GLY A 28 8.93 -9.56 7.68
N ALA A 29 8.33 -9.38 6.49
CA ALA A 29 8.60 -8.22 5.64
C ALA A 29 7.55 -7.12 5.88
N ALA A 30 7.98 -5.85 5.97
CA ALA A 30 7.08 -4.71 5.84
C ALA A 30 7.00 -4.24 4.39
N LEU A 31 5.90 -3.60 4.01
CA LEU A 31 5.75 -3.08 2.64
C LEU A 31 6.83 -2.05 2.29
N LEU A 32 7.28 -1.26 3.26
CA LEU A 32 8.34 -0.28 3.06
C LEU A 32 9.67 -0.95 2.67
N ASP A 33 10.02 -2.08 3.29
CA ASP A 33 11.25 -2.83 2.99
C ASP A 33 11.24 -3.31 1.54
N VAL A 34 10.09 -3.82 1.08
CA VAL A 34 9.88 -4.27 -0.31
C VAL A 34 10.10 -3.12 -1.29
N VAL A 35 9.54 -1.93 -0.99
CA VAL A 35 9.67 -0.76 -1.86
C VAL A 35 11.11 -0.23 -1.87
N GLN A 36 11.77 -0.18 -0.71
CA GLN A 36 13.16 0.29 -0.59
C GLN A 36 14.15 -0.64 -1.27
N GLY A 37 13.88 -1.95 -1.31
CA GLY A 37 14.67 -2.93 -2.03
C GLY A 37 14.59 -2.84 -3.56
N GLY A 38 13.75 -1.95 -4.10
CA GLY A 38 13.68 -1.64 -5.52
C GLY A 38 13.27 -2.82 -6.41
N GLN A 39 13.69 -2.77 -7.68
CA GLN A 39 13.23 -3.72 -8.70
C GLN A 39 13.58 -5.17 -8.38
N GLU A 40 14.79 -5.44 -7.87
CA GLU A 40 15.23 -6.80 -7.52
C GLU A 40 14.31 -7.43 -6.47
N THR A 41 13.95 -6.67 -5.43
CA THR A 41 13.05 -7.15 -4.39
C THR A 41 11.64 -7.33 -4.93
N LEU A 42 11.15 -6.43 -5.79
CA LEU A 42 9.85 -6.58 -6.45
C LEU A 42 9.78 -7.85 -7.32
N ASP A 43 10.86 -8.19 -8.02
CA ASP A 43 10.94 -9.40 -8.85
C ASP A 43 10.97 -10.68 -7.99
N ASP A 44 11.66 -10.65 -6.84
CA ASP A 44 11.61 -11.74 -5.86
C ASP A 44 10.22 -11.92 -5.27
N VAL A 45 9.56 -10.83 -4.90
CA VAL A 45 8.17 -10.84 -4.43
C VAL A 45 7.26 -11.44 -5.50
N ALA A 46 7.36 -11.00 -6.76
CA ALA A 46 6.59 -11.55 -7.88
C ALA A 46 6.73 -13.07 -8.01
N ARG A 47 7.92 -13.59 -7.70
CA ARG A 47 8.23 -15.02 -7.74
C ARG A 47 7.61 -15.78 -6.59
N ARG A 48 7.78 -15.28 -5.36
CA ARG A 48 7.37 -15.95 -4.11
C ARG A 48 5.87 -15.97 -3.90
N VAL A 49 5.15 -14.90 -4.26
CA VAL A 49 3.69 -14.84 -4.03
C VAL A 49 2.90 -15.85 -4.84
N ARG A 50 3.47 -16.41 -5.92
CA ARG A 50 2.81 -17.45 -6.73
C ARG A 50 2.50 -18.72 -5.94
N SER A 51 3.29 -19.01 -4.91
CA SER A 51 3.10 -20.15 -4.00
C SER A 51 2.64 -19.72 -2.60
N GLY A 52 2.36 -18.43 -2.39
CA GLY A 52 1.94 -17.90 -1.10
C GLY A 52 0.46 -18.15 -0.79
N ASP A 53 0.11 -17.99 0.48
CA ASP A 53 -1.28 -18.04 0.93
C ASP A 53 -2.13 -17.02 0.19
N THR A 54 -3.42 -17.30 0.03
CA THR A 54 -4.37 -16.39 -0.60
C THR A 54 -5.50 -16.05 0.34
N VAL A 55 -5.91 -14.77 0.34
CA VAL A 55 -7.10 -14.29 1.04
C VAL A 55 -8.02 -13.61 0.02
N PRO A 56 -9.31 -13.95 -0.06
CA PRO A 56 -10.26 -13.21 -0.88
C PRO A 56 -10.27 -11.73 -0.50
N VAL A 57 -10.30 -10.82 -1.48
CA VAL A 57 -10.30 -9.36 -1.24
C VAL A 57 -11.49 -8.95 -0.35
N ALA A 58 -12.64 -9.61 -0.51
CA ALA A 58 -13.83 -9.37 0.30
C ALA A 58 -13.67 -9.76 1.77
N GLU A 59 -12.71 -10.64 2.09
CA GLU A 59 -12.43 -11.15 3.44
C GLU A 59 -11.14 -10.53 4.03
N ALA A 60 -10.38 -9.80 3.22
CA ALA A 60 -9.13 -9.20 3.63
C ALA A 60 -9.36 -8.00 4.57
N SER A 61 -8.71 -8.02 5.73
CA SER A 61 -8.58 -6.84 6.58
C SER A 61 -7.35 -6.04 6.14
N PHE A 62 -7.56 -4.84 5.61
CA PHE A 62 -6.47 -4.00 5.11
C PHE A 62 -5.91 -3.09 6.21
N GLY A 63 -4.59 -3.05 6.31
CA GLY A 63 -3.87 -2.10 7.17
C GLY A 63 -3.38 -0.88 6.40
N PRO A 64 -2.75 0.09 7.09
CA PRO A 64 -1.99 1.14 6.43
C PRO A 64 -0.97 0.53 5.46
N LEU A 65 -0.81 1.11 4.26
CA LEU A 65 0.11 0.60 3.25
C LEU A 65 1.53 0.43 3.83
N SER A 66 2.08 1.50 4.40
CA SER A 66 3.39 1.50 5.04
C SER A 66 3.42 2.48 6.21
N GLN A 67 4.51 2.44 6.98
CA GLN A 67 4.85 3.48 7.96
C GLN A 67 6.03 4.28 7.41
N PRO A 68 5.80 5.23 6.47
CA PRO A 68 6.88 6.02 5.92
C PRO A 68 7.52 6.89 7.01
N PRO A 69 8.84 7.11 6.95
CA PRO A 69 9.53 7.95 7.94
C PRO A 69 9.08 9.42 7.87
N THR A 70 8.59 9.87 6.71
CA THR A 70 8.07 11.23 6.49
C THR A 70 6.92 11.22 5.49
N VAL A 71 5.93 12.09 5.70
CA VAL A 71 4.88 12.39 4.72
C VAL A 71 5.03 13.86 4.31
N ARG A 72 4.97 14.13 3.00
CA ARG A 72 4.99 15.49 2.45
C ARG A 72 3.77 15.66 1.55
N ASP A 73 2.97 16.66 1.85
CA ASP A 73 1.79 17.02 1.06
C ASP A 73 2.06 18.32 0.31
N PHE A 74 1.65 18.38 -0.96
CA PHE A 74 1.98 19.48 -1.87
C PHE A 74 0.71 20.03 -2.51
N LEU A 75 0.63 21.36 -2.60
CA LEU A 75 -0.40 22.05 -3.39
C LEU A 75 0.05 22.11 -4.86
N THR A 76 -0.42 21.17 -5.67
CA THR A 76 0.04 21.00 -7.06
C THR A 76 -1.02 21.36 -8.11
N TYR A 77 -2.24 21.66 -7.70
CA TYR A 77 -3.36 21.96 -8.60
C TYR A 77 -3.73 23.44 -8.56
N GLU A 78 -3.28 24.20 -9.56
CA GLU A 78 -3.49 25.66 -9.66
C GLU A 78 -4.96 26.05 -9.49
N LYS A 79 -5.88 25.41 -10.23
CA LYS A 79 -7.33 25.67 -10.10
C LYS A 79 -7.89 25.44 -8.70
N HIS A 80 -7.33 24.48 -7.95
CA HIS A 80 -7.74 24.21 -6.58
C HIS A 80 -7.24 25.33 -5.64
N ILE A 81 -6.01 25.80 -5.86
CA ILE A 81 -5.43 26.92 -5.11
C ILE A 81 -6.22 28.21 -5.39
N ASP A 82 -6.55 28.49 -6.64
CA ASP A 82 -7.34 29.67 -7.03
C ASP A 82 -8.72 29.69 -6.36
N ALA A 83 -9.39 28.53 -6.30
CA ALA A 83 -10.67 28.41 -5.61
C ALA A 83 -10.56 28.64 -4.10
N LEU A 84 -9.47 28.19 -3.46
CA LEU A 84 -9.20 28.45 -2.05
C LEU A 84 -8.88 29.91 -1.77
N ALA A 85 -8.13 30.58 -2.66
CA ALA A 85 -7.74 31.97 -2.52
C ALA A 85 -8.91 32.95 -2.70
N GLY A 86 -9.95 32.57 -3.45
CA GLY A 86 -11.15 33.37 -3.67
C GLY A 86 -12.26 33.21 -2.61
N GLY A 87 -12.12 32.25 -1.69
CA GLY A 87 -13.10 32.02 -0.62
C GLY A 87 -12.76 32.81 0.64
N VAL A 88 -13.53 33.86 0.94
CA VAL A 88 -13.62 34.34 2.33
C VAL A 88 -14.35 33.25 3.11
N PRO A 89 -13.78 32.68 4.18
CA PRO A 89 -14.52 31.74 5.01
C PRO A 89 -15.76 32.44 5.57
N ASP A 90 -16.94 31.80 5.50
CA ASP A 90 -18.09 32.26 6.26
C ASP A 90 -17.74 32.19 7.76
N GLU A 91 -17.95 33.30 8.48
CA GLU A 91 -17.78 33.42 9.94
C GLU A 91 -18.72 32.50 10.73
#